data_AF-A0AAN8G0J5-F1
#
_entry.id   AF-A0AAN8G0J5-F1
#
_cell.length_a   1.000
_cell.length_b   1.000
_cell.length_c   1.000
_cell.angle_alpha   90.00
_cell.angle_beta   90.00
_cell.angle_gamma   90.00
#
_symmetry.space_group_name_H-M   'P 1'
#
loop_
_entity.id
_entity.type
_entity.pdbx_description
1 polymer ?
#
loop_
_entity_poly.entity_id
_entity_poly.type
_entity_poly.pdbx_seq_one_letter_code
_entity_poly.pdbx_strand_id
1 'polypeptide(L)'
;MHNNFRALVATGRARNGFYPAEYAPPTGLMYRLKYDCWAEAYAHAHVRSCSGQASQASSRPGWKENIHVLQTTATDDLGAIQSAIAKWQSELALTGVPSNMVFTQEMRTPRFRIGRKMTK
;
A
#
# COMPACT_ATOMS: atom_id res chain seq x y z
N MET A 1 -11.68 4.20 -1.24
CA MET A 1 -11.09 3.14 -0.40
C MET A 1 -9.82 3.59 0.34
N HIS A 2 -8.80 4.16 -0.32
CA HIS A 2 -7.58 4.65 0.36
C HIS A 2 -7.84 5.62 1.53
N ASN A 3 -8.62 6.68 1.30
CA ASN A 3 -8.90 7.67 2.35
C ASN A 3 -9.70 7.11 3.54
N ASN A 4 -10.51 6.07 3.34
CA ASN A 4 -11.21 5.41 4.44
C ASN A 4 -10.22 4.73 5.39
N PHE A 5 -9.29 3.96 4.85
CA PHE A 5 -8.25 3.31 5.65
C PHE A 5 -7.30 4.33 6.30
N ARG A 6 -6.93 5.40 5.60
CA ARG A 6 -6.16 6.51 6.20
C ARG A 6 -6.88 7.11 7.41
N ALA A 7 -8.20 7.26 7.36
CA ALA A 7 -9.00 7.72 8.49
C ALA A 7 -9.00 6.72 9.65
N LEU A 8 -9.07 5.40 9.37
CA LEU A 8 -8.95 4.37 10.41
C LEU A 8 -7.59 4.39 11.10
N VAL A 9 -6.50 4.53 10.34
CA VAL A 9 -5.15 4.69 10.90
C VAL A 9 -5.06 5.98 11.72
N ALA A 10 -5.55 7.10 11.18
CA ALA A 10 -5.48 8.39 11.85
C ALA A 10 -6.22 8.43 13.19
N THR A 11 -7.32 7.68 13.30
CA THR A 11 -8.13 7.58 14.52
C THR A 11 -7.68 6.47 15.46
N GLY A 12 -6.57 5.77 15.17
CA GLY A 12 -6.05 4.69 15.99
C GLY A 12 -6.91 3.42 16.00
N ARG A 13 -7.72 3.22 14.95
CA ARG A 13 -8.68 2.11 14.82
C ARG A 13 -8.20 1.01 13.87
N ALA A 14 -7.08 1.21 13.19
CA ALA A 14 -6.48 0.21 12.32
C ALA A 14 -5.65 -0.79 13.14
N ARG A 15 -5.93 -2.09 12.99
CA ARG A 15 -5.14 -3.16 13.63
C ARG A 15 -3.69 -3.10 13.17
N ASN A 16 -2.76 -3.25 14.13
CA ASN A 16 -1.33 -3.39 13.90
C ASN A 16 -0.91 -4.80 14.34
N GLY A 17 -0.36 -5.59 13.41
CA GLY A 17 0.00 -6.99 13.66
C GLY A 17 1.34 -7.19 14.37
N PHE A 18 2.00 -6.12 14.84
CA PHE A 18 3.36 -6.19 15.36
C PHE A 18 3.41 -6.79 16.76
N TYR A 19 2.50 -6.36 17.65
CA TYR A 19 2.21 -7.02 18.91
C TYR A 19 0.77 -7.58 18.98
N PRO A 20 0.51 -8.59 19.83
CA PRO A 20 -0.83 -9.11 20.04
C PRO A 20 -1.82 -8.01 20.44
N ALA A 21 -2.99 -8.01 19.79
CA ALA A 21 -4.09 -7.07 20.03
C ALA A 21 -3.73 -5.57 19.87
N GLU A 22 -2.64 -5.24 19.17
CA GLU A 22 -2.21 -3.86 18.95
C GLU A 22 -3.02 -3.14 17.85
N TYR A 23 -3.08 -1.82 17.98
CA TYR A 23 -3.60 -0.90 16.97
C TYR A 23 -2.53 0.14 16.63
N ALA A 24 -2.55 0.65 15.41
CA ALA A 24 -1.69 1.76 15.06
C ALA A 24 -2.04 2.97 15.94
N PRO A 25 -1.06 3.72 16.47
CA PRO A 25 -1.34 4.91 17.26
C PRO A 25 -2.05 5.97 16.40
N PRO A 26 -2.94 6.78 17.01
CA PRO A 26 -3.56 7.90 16.31
C PRO A 26 -2.48 8.89 15.85
N THR A 27 -2.74 9.59 14.74
CA THR A 27 -1.79 10.60 14.23
C THR A 27 -2.37 11.99 14.29
N GLY A 28 -1.52 12.97 14.62
CA GLY A 28 -1.89 14.38 14.61
C GLY A 28 -2.08 14.96 13.20
N LEU A 29 -1.52 14.31 12.15
CA LEU A 29 -1.58 14.84 10.79
C LEU A 29 -1.56 13.72 9.73
N MET A 30 -2.74 13.36 9.23
CA MET A 30 -2.92 12.46 8.09
C MET A 30 -3.55 13.20 6.91
N TYR A 31 -2.77 13.49 5.86
CA TYR A 31 -3.28 14.20 4.69
C TYR A 31 -4.33 13.36 3.92
N ARG A 32 -5.36 14.01 3.39
CA ARG A 32 -6.32 13.35 2.50
C ARG A 32 -5.74 13.24 1.09
N LEU A 33 -5.77 12.06 0.49
CA LEU A 33 -5.34 11.86 -0.89
C LEU A 33 -6.38 12.44 -1.85
N LYS A 34 -5.89 13.12 -2.88
CA LYS A 34 -6.67 13.56 -4.05
C LYS A 34 -6.25 12.73 -5.25
N TYR A 35 -7.19 12.51 -6.16
CA TYR A 35 -6.90 11.85 -7.42
C TYR A 35 -6.06 12.78 -8.30
N ASP A 36 -5.07 12.23 -9.01
CA ASP A 36 -4.18 12.97 -9.89
C ASP A 36 -4.04 12.22 -11.22
N CYS A 37 -4.37 12.89 -12.32
CA CYS A 37 -4.35 12.30 -13.66
C CYS A 37 -2.93 11.97 -14.16
N TRP A 38 -1.89 12.66 -13.69
CA TRP A 38 -0.52 12.32 -14.04
C TRP A 38 -0.09 11.01 -13.36
N ALA A 39 -0.46 10.82 -12.10
CA ALA A 39 -0.21 9.57 -11.39
C ALA A 39 -0.91 8.38 -12.10
N GLU A 40 -2.16 8.59 -12.53
CA GLU A 40 -2.90 7.60 -13.34
C GLU A 40 -2.18 7.30 -14.65
N ALA A 41 -1.75 8.33 -15.39
CA ALA A 41 -1.08 8.14 -16.68
C ALA A 41 0.20 7.31 -16.54
N TYR A 42 1.01 7.52 -15.49
CA TYR A 42 2.19 6.71 -15.23
C TYR A 42 1.84 5.27 -14.85
N ALA A 43 0.83 5.07 -13.99
CA ALA A 43 0.36 3.74 -13.62
C ALA A 43 -0.19 2.97 -14.83
N HIS A 44 -0.97 3.64 -15.67
CA HIS A 44 -1.54 3.07 -16.89
C HIS A 44 -0.46 2.76 -17.94
N ALA A 45 0.53 3.64 -18.13
CA ALA A 45 1.66 3.38 -19.01
C ALA A 45 2.43 2.12 -18.58
N HIS A 46 2.61 1.93 -17.28
CA HIS A 46 3.29 0.75 -16.76
C HIS A 46 2.45 -0.53 -16.84
N VAL A 47 1.17 -0.50 -16.45
CA VAL A 47 0.34 -1.73 -16.40
C VAL A 47 0.22 -2.40 -17.76
N ARG A 48 0.25 -1.62 -18.85
CA ARG A 48 0.26 -2.10 -20.25
C ARG A 48 1.43 -3.02 -20.59
N SER A 49 2.54 -2.96 -19.85
CA SER A 49 3.68 -3.87 -20.04
C SER A 49 3.40 -5.29 -19.54
N CYS A 50 2.38 -5.48 -18.70
CA CYS A 50 2.05 -6.76 -18.07
C CYS A 50 3.23 -7.43 -17.33
N SER A 51 4.23 -6.65 -16.89
CA SER A 51 5.48 -7.19 -16.34
C SER A 51 5.32 -7.92 -15.00
N GLY A 52 4.26 -7.59 -14.24
CA GLY A 52 4.07 -8.05 -12.87
C GLY A 52 5.16 -7.60 -11.89
N GLN A 53 6.01 -6.65 -12.29
CA GLN A 53 7.09 -6.07 -11.50
C GLN A 53 6.83 -4.59 -11.26
N ALA A 54 7.54 -3.98 -10.31
CA ALA A 54 7.48 -2.54 -10.12
C ALA A 54 8.17 -1.83 -11.30
N SER A 55 7.61 -0.69 -11.72
CA SER A 55 8.20 0.16 -12.75
C SER A 55 9.47 0.83 -12.26
N GLN A 56 10.36 1.15 -13.21
CA GLN A 56 11.57 1.91 -12.94
C GLN A 56 11.21 3.29 -12.37
N ALA A 57 11.96 3.78 -11.38
CA ALA A 57 11.67 5.07 -10.77
C ALA A 57 11.72 6.24 -11.77
N SER A 58 12.58 6.13 -12.79
CA SER A 58 12.70 7.08 -13.90
C SER A 58 11.43 7.19 -14.75
N SER A 59 10.59 6.14 -14.85
CA SER A 59 9.36 6.18 -15.64
C SER A 59 8.18 6.83 -14.92
N ARG A 60 8.37 7.24 -13.66
CA ARG A 60 7.35 7.85 -12.81
C ARG A 60 7.99 8.87 -11.85
N PRO A 61 8.60 9.94 -12.39
CA PRO A 61 9.36 10.90 -11.60
C PRO A 61 8.47 11.55 -10.52
N GLY A 62 8.93 11.53 -9.27
CA GLY A 62 8.18 12.05 -8.12
C GLY A 62 7.09 11.12 -7.56
N TRP A 63 6.85 9.96 -8.18
CA TRP A 63 5.79 9.03 -7.76
C TRP A 63 6.34 7.70 -7.23
N LYS A 64 5.70 7.18 -6.18
CA LYS A 64 5.90 5.83 -5.64
C LYS A 64 4.80 4.89 -6.14
N GLU A 65 5.04 3.58 -6.13
CA GLU A 65 4.14 2.61 -6.75
C GLU A 65 3.93 1.40 -5.85
N ASN A 66 2.68 0.95 -5.81
CA ASN A 66 2.29 -0.38 -5.33
C ASN A 66 1.72 -1.16 -6.52
N ILE A 67 2.07 -2.44 -6.62
CA ILE A 67 1.53 -3.36 -7.64
C ILE A 67 0.77 -4.50 -6.98
N HIS A 68 -0.25 -4.99 -7.67
CA HIS A 68 -1.00 -6.18 -7.31
C HIS A 68 -1.36 -6.93 -8.59
N VAL A 69 -1.06 -8.23 -8.62
CA VAL A 69 -1.43 -9.09 -9.74
C VAL A 69 -2.40 -10.13 -9.21
N LEU A 70 -3.65 -10.03 -9.66
CA LEU A 70 -4.66 -11.03 -9.39
C LEU A 70 -4.54 -12.14 -10.45
N GLN A 71 -4.30 -13.37 -10.01
CA GLN A 71 -4.11 -14.53 -10.88
C GLN A 71 -5.47 -15.12 -11.33
N THR A 72 -6.40 -14.27 -11.75
CA THR A 72 -7.68 -14.65 -12.34
C THR A 72 -8.22 -13.51 -13.20
N THR A 73 -8.87 -13.87 -14.30
CA THR A 73 -9.58 -12.95 -15.20
C THR A 73 -11.10 -12.94 -14.92
N ALA A 74 -11.57 -13.76 -13.98
CA ALA A 74 -12.98 -13.85 -13.61
C ALA A 74 -13.38 -12.78 -12.56
N THR A 75 -13.02 -11.52 -12.79
CA THR A 75 -13.41 -10.37 -11.96
C THR A 75 -13.56 -9.14 -12.84
N ASP A 76 -14.38 -8.19 -12.42
CA ASP A 76 -14.46 -6.87 -13.02
C ASP A 76 -13.38 -5.93 -12.47
N ASP A 77 -13.23 -4.76 -13.10
CA ASP A 77 -12.23 -3.77 -12.70
C ASP A 77 -12.41 -3.33 -11.24
N LEU A 78 -13.66 -3.18 -10.78
CA LEU A 78 -13.96 -2.80 -9.40
C LEU A 78 -13.51 -3.89 -8.41
N GLY A 79 -13.81 -5.16 -8.69
CA GLY A 79 -13.37 -6.29 -7.89
C GLY A 79 -11.85 -6.41 -7.84
N ALA A 80 -11.17 -6.20 -8.98
CA ALA A 80 -9.71 -6.17 -9.03
C ALA A 80 -9.10 -5.05 -8.17
N ILE A 81 -9.67 -3.83 -8.25
CA ILE A 81 -9.23 -2.69 -7.43
C ILE A 81 -9.48 -2.95 -5.94
N GLN A 82 -10.65 -3.50 -5.58
CA GLN A 82 -10.97 -3.85 -4.19
C GLN A 82 -9.99 -4.90 -3.65
N SER A 83 -9.67 -5.92 -4.45
CA SER A 83 -8.69 -6.95 -4.11
C SER A 83 -7.29 -6.35 -3.84
N ALA A 84 -6.83 -5.46 -4.72
CA ALA A 84 -5.52 -4.80 -4.57
C ALA A 84 -5.46 -3.95 -3.29
N ILE A 85 -6.48 -3.13 -3.05
CA ILE A 85 -6.52 -2.24 -1.90
C ILE A 85 -6.64 -3.03 -0.59
N ALA A 86 -7.50 -4.05 -0.54
CA ALA A 86 -7.60 -4.95 0.60
C ALA A 86 -6.26 -5.64 0.88
N LYS A 87 -5.56 -6.09 -0.18
CA LYS A 87 -4.25 -6.72 -0.04
C LYS A 87 -3.24 -5.77 0.62
N TRP A 88 -3.06 -4.56 0.11
CA TRP A 88 -2.09 -3.62 0.67
C TRP A 88 -2.45 -3.17 2.08
N GLN A 89 -3.73 -2.92 2.36
CA GLN A 89 -4.18 -2.49 3.69
C GLN A 89 -4.03 -3.60 4.74
N SER A 90 -4.21 -4.87 4.34
CA SER A 90 -4.07 -6.02 5.25
C SER A 90 -2.65 -6.21 5.77
N GLU A 91 -1.61 -5.67 5.10
CA GLU A 91 -0.22 -5.83 5.53
C GLU A 91 0.01 -5.28 6.94
N LEU A 92 -0.65 -4.16 7.28
CA LEU A 92 -0.55 -3.59 8.62
C LEU A 92 -1.13 -4.52 9.68
N ALA A 93 -2.28 -5.13 9.43
CA ALA A 93 -2.93 -6.02 10.39
C ALA A 93 -2.24 -7.41 10.48
N LEU A 94 -1.71 -7.90 9.37
CA LEU A 94 -1.12 -9.24 9.28
C LEU A 94 0.34 -9.30 9.72
N THR A 95 1.09 -8.20 9.57
CA THR A 95 2.52 -8.21 9.90
C THR A 95 2.91 -7.09 10.84
N GLY A 96 2.30 -5.92 10.66
CA GLY A 96 2.46 -4.80 11.56
C GLY A 96 3.82 -4.10 11.53
N VAL A 97 3.80 -2.86 11.99
CA VAL A 97 4.97 -1.99 12.10
C VAL A 97 5.29 -1.77 13.58
N PRO A 98 6.55 -1.47 13.96
CA PRO A 98 6.87 -1.13 15.33
C PRO A 98 5.98 0.01 15.86
N SER A 99 5.66 0.01 17.16
CA SER A 99 4.71 0.96 17.75
C SER A 99 5.11 2.43 17.61
N ASN A 100 6.40 2.72 17.35
CA ASN A 100 6.88 4.06 17.03
C ASN A 100 6.60 4.49 15.58
N MET A 101 5.94 3.63 14.78
CA MET A 101 5.58 3.84 13.38
C MET A 101 6.76 4.14 12.44
N VAL A 102 7.99 3.80 12.84
CA VAL A 102 9.18 4.00 12.02
C VAL A 102 9.41 2.79 11.12
N PHE A 103 9.35 3.02 9.81
CA PHE A 103 9.69 1.99 8.83
C PHE A 103 11.22 1.90 8.66
N THR A 104 11.79 0.73 8.93
CA THR A 104 13.24 0.47 8.79
C THR A 104 13.54 -0.42 7.58
N GLN A 105 14.82 -0.47 7.18
CA GLN A 105 15.24 -1.31 6.04
C GLN A 105 15.02 -2.80 6.31
N GLU A 106 15.14 -3.23 7.57
CA GLU A 106 14.93 -4.62 8.01
C GLU A 106 13.49 -5.09 7.76
N MET A 107 12.52 -4.17 7.79
CA MET A 107 11.11 -4.47 7.56
C MET A 107 10.79 -4.87 6.11
N ARG A 108 11.73 -4.64 5.19
CA ARG A 108 11.63 -5.08 3.79
C ARG A 108 11.95 -6.55 3.60
N THR A 109 12.54 -7.18 4.62
CA THR A 109 12.95 -8.58 4.53
C THR A 109 11.75 -9.52 4.57
N PRO A 110 11.88 -10.76 4.06
CA PRO A 110 10.80 -11.75 4.07
C PRO A 110 10.23 -12.06 5.46
N ARG A 111 10.96 -11.72 6.52
CA ARG A 111 10.56 -11.90 7.92
C ARG A 111 9.49 -10.91 8.39
N PHE A 112 9.43 -9.73 7.79
CA PHE A 112 8.53 -8.64 8.16
C PHE A 112 7.50 -8.26 7.08
N ARG A 113 7.49 -8.94 5.92
CA ARG A 113 6.45 -8.94 4.85
C ARG A 113 5.66 -7.64 4.56
N ILE A 114 6.18 -6.46 4.87
CA ILE A 114 5.55 -5.16 4.61
C ILE A 114 6.25 -4.50 3.44
N GLY A 115 5.50 -4.18 2.38
CA GLY A 115 5.99 -3.45 1.21
C GLY A 115 7.23 -4.07 0.56
N ARG A 116 7.04 -5.11 -0.27
CA ARG A 116 8.13 -5.85 -0.95
C ARG A 116 9.12 -4.96 -1.71
N LYS A 117 8.73 -3.75 -2.13
CA LYS A 117 9.60 -2.79 -2.86
C LYS A 117 9.16 -1.32 -2.64
N MET A 118 9.21 -0.79 -1.41
CA MET A 118 9.06 0.67 -1.25
C MET A 118 10.32 1.38 -1.80
N THR A 119 10.28 2.16 -2.87
CA THR A 119 11.47 2.93 -3.27
C THR A 119 11.64 4.15 -2.36
N LYS A 120 12.86 4.42 -1.87
CA LYS A 120 13.22 5.70 -1.24
C LYS A 120 12.97 6.81 -2.24
#